data_AF-A0A843BLU1-F1
#
_entry.id   AF-A0A843BLU1-F1
#
_cell.length_a   1.000
_cell.length_b   1.000
_cell.length_c   1.000
_cell.angle_alpha   90.00
_cell.angle_beta   90.00
_cell.angle_gamma   90.00
#
_symmetry.space_group_name_H-M   'P 1'
#
loop_
_entity.id
_entity.type
_entity.pdbx_description
1 polymer ?
#
loop_
_entity_poly.entity_id
_entity_poly.type
_entity_poly.pdbx_seq_one_letter_code
_entity_poly.pdbx_strand_id
1 'polypeptide(L)'
;MSKNNNLVEVFNVGNEDSINVIKIAETISHTMGLTDVEIRTTKGTKNGRGWIGDVKQMQLSIEKLKKFGWTPKLNSNKAIQISTKDILSEKEVKNIV
;
A
#
# COMPACT_ATOMS: atom_id res chain seq x y z
N MET A 1 22.95 16.23 22.72
CA MET A 1 21.93 16.31 21.65
C MET A 1 22.14 17.62 20.92
N SER A 2 22.50 17.59 19.63
CA SER A 2 22.74 18.82 18.87
C SER A 2 21.43 19.58 18.66
N LYS A 3 21.47 20.90 18.83
CA LYS A 3 20.34 21.78 18.53
C LYS A 3 20.09 21.74 17.02
N ASN A 4 18.97 21.15 16.62
CA ASN A 4 18.49 21.20 15.24
C ASN A 4 17.87 22.60 15.05
N ASN A 5 18.52 23.47 14.27
CA ASN A 5 18.09 24.87 14.03
C ASN A 5 16.96 24.99 13.00
N ASN A 6 16.33 23.88 12.61
CA ASN A 6 15.22 23.88 11.65
C ASN A 6 13.89 24.07 12.39
N LEU A 7 13.14 25.11 12.02
CA LEU A 7 11.79 25.37 12.55
C LEU A 7 10.76 24.30 12.11
N VAL A 8 11.05 23.55 11.06
CA VAL A 8 10.20 22.51 10.50
C VAL A 8 11.05 21.31 10.08
N GLU A 9 10.53 20.11 10.31
CA GLU A 9 11.17 18.88 9.89
C GLU A 9 10.19 18.00 9.09
N VAL A 10 10.62 17.57 7.90
CA VAL A 10 9.82 16.72 7.00
C VAL A 10 10.31 15.28 7.09
N PHE A 11 9.36 14.34 7.12
CA PHE A 11 9.60 12.91 7.19
C PHE A 11 8.77 12.17 6.14
N ASN A 12 9.37 11.17 5.51
CA ASN A 12 8.61 10.17 4.78
C ASN A 12 8.03 9.18 5.78
N VAL A 13 6.73 8.88 5.62
CA VAL A 13 6.05 7.81 6.34
C VAL A 13 5.62 6.79 5.29
N GLY A 14 6.01 5.53 5.46
CA GLY A 14 5.79 4.49 4.46
C GLY A 14 6.25 3.12 4.94
N ASN A 15 6.29 2.15 4.03
CA ASN A 15 6.73 0.80 4.35
C ASN A 15 8.20 0.56 3.98
N GLU A 16 8.78 -0.52 4.50
CA GLU A 16 10.13 -0.97 4.13
C GLU A 16 10.17 -1.76 2.82
N ASP A 17 9.00 -2.18 2.33
CA ASP A 17 8.82 -2.92 1.09
C ASP A 17 7.89 -2.17 0.11
N SER A 18 7.84 -2.69 -1.11
CA SER A 18 6.87 -2.32 -2.13
C SER A 18 6.27 -3.58 -2.74
N ILE A 19 5.12 -3.44 -3.41
CA ILE A 19 4.38 -4.57 -3.95
C ILE A 19 3.86 -4.24 -5.34
N ASN A 20 3.92 -5.23 -6.24
CA ASN A 20 3.44 -5.10 -7.62
C ASN A 20 1.89 -5.12 -7.65
N VAL A 21 1.28 -4.30 -8.52
CA VAL A 21 -0.17 -4.20 -8.70
C VAL A 21 -0.89 -5.52 -9.01
N ILE A 22 -0.26 -6.44 -9.74
CA ILE A 22 -0.81 -7.79 -9.97
C ILE A 22 -0.86 -8.57 -8.67
N LYS A 23 0.20 -8.45 -7.85
CA LYS A 23 0.24 -9.10 -6.54
C LYS A 23 -0.81 -8.53 -5.58
N ILE A 24 -1.10 -7.23 -5.66
CA ILE A 24 -2.20 -6.61 -4.93
C ILE A 24 -3.52 -7.30 -5.31
N ALA A 25 -3.82 -7.43 -6.61
CA ALA A 25 -5.04 -8.07 -7.10
C ALA A 25 -5.15 -9.55 -6.67
N GLU A 26 -4.05 -10.30 -6.73
CA GLU A 26 -4.00 -11.67 -6.22
C GLU A 26 -4.26 -11.74 -4.71
N THR A 27 -3.59 -10.89 -3.92
CA THR A 27 -3.73 -10.86 -2.47
C THR A 27 -5.16 -10.52 -2.05
N ILE A 28 -5.81 -9.56 -2.73
CA ILE A 28 -7.21 -9.22 -2.49
C ILE A 28 -8.11 -10.42 -2.81
N SER A 29 -7.95 -11.01 -4.01
CA SER A 29 -8.77 -12.15 -4.45
C SER A 29 -8.68 -13.33 -3.47
N HIS A 30 -7.46 -13.66 -3.03
CA HIS A 30 -7.22 -14.68 -2.03
C HIS A 30 -7.84 -14.33 -0.68
N THR A 31 -7.69 -13.08 -0.23
CA THR A 31 -8.24 -12.63 1.08
C THR A 31 -9.76 -12.65 1.09
N MET A 32 -10.39 -12.39 -0.06
CA MET A 32 -11.84 -12.49 -0.24
C MET A 32 -12.35 -13.94 -0.33
N GLY A 33 -11.46 -14.94 -0.37
CA GLY A 33 -11.83 -16.34 -0.53
C GLY A 33 -12.35 -16.70 -1.93
N LEU A 34 -12.02 -15.89 -2.95
CA LEU A 34 -12.43 -16.15 -4.33
C LEU A 34 -11.53 -17.21 -4.96
N THR A 35 -12.13 -18.15 -5.69
CA THR A 35 -11.44 -19.14 -6.51
C THR A 35 -11.55 -18.78 -7.99
N ASP A 36 -10.62 -19.28 -8.81
CA ASP A 36 -10.65 -19.16 -10.28
C ASP A 36 -10.73 -17.72 -10.82
N VAL A 37 -10.11 -16.78 -10.12
CA VAL A 37 -10.06 -15.37 -10.53
C VAL A 37 -9.08 -15.15 -11.67
N GLU A 38 -9.57 -14.65 -12.80
CA GLU A 38 -8.75 -14.22 -13.92
C GLU A 38 -8.40 -12.72 -13.83
N ILE A 39 -7.10 -12.40 -13.75
CA ILE A 39 -6.63 -11.02 -13.76
C ILE A 39 -6.35 -10.58 -15.20
N ARG A 40 -7.17 -9.66 -15.72
CA ARG A 40 -7.00 -9.07 -17.06
C ARG A 40 -6.50 -7.63 -16.95
N THR A 41 -5.29 -7.36 -17.45
CA THR A 41 -4.76 -5.99 -17.51
C THR A 41 -5.27 -5.26 -18.76
N THR A 42 -5.63 -3.99 -18.61
CA THR A 42 -5.98 -3.13 -19.76
C THR A 42 -4.73 -2.52 -20.39
N LYS A 43 -4.87 -2.03 -21.63
CA LYS A 43 -3.81 -1.27 -22.29
C LYS A 43 -3.71 0.11 -21.63
N GLY A 44 -2.67 0.27 -20.81
CA GLY A 44 -2.27 1.56 -20.26
C GLY A 44 -1.56 2.43 -21.29
N THR A 45 -0.70 3.34 -20.81
CA THR A 45 0.16 4.14 -21.70
C THR A 45 1.23 3.26 -22.37
N LYS A 46 1.89 3.78 -23.42
CA LYS A 46 2.93 3.06 -24.18
C LYS A 46 4.07 2.48 -23.33
N ASN A 47 4.29 3.01 -22.13
CA ASN A 47 5.36 2.59 -21.22
C ASN A 47 4.88 1.67 -20.07
N GLY A 48 3.65 1.15 -20.16
CA GLY A 48 3.08 0.19 -19.22
C GLY A 48 2.65 0.82 -17.89
N ARG A 49 2.22 2.09 -17.91
CA ARG A 49 1.58 2.78 -16.78
C ARG A 49 0.06 2.80 -16.94
N GLY A 50 -0.68 2.90 -15.83
CA GLY A 50 -2.14 2.97 -15.87
C GLY A 50 -2.69 4.19 -16.62
N TRP A 51 -2.07 5.37 -16.40
CA TRP A 51 -2.48 6.64 -17.00
C TRP A 51 -1.29 7.62 -17.10
N ILE A 52 -1.49 8.78 -17.74
CA ILE A 52 -0.46 9.84 -17.84
C ILE A 52 -0.23 10.43 -16.44
N GLY A 53 1.03 10.43 -15.99
CA GLY A 53 1.41 10.90 -14.66
C GLY A 53 1.50 9.81 -13.58
N ASP A 54 1.13 8.56 -13.90
CA ASP A 54 1.28 7.42 -12.98
C ASP A 54 2.76 7.10 -12.68
N VAL A 55 3.10 7.08 -11.40
CA VAL A 55 4.44 6.74 -10.92
C VAL A 55 4.52 5.22 -10.79
N LYS A 56 5.08 4.58 -11.82
CA LYS A 56 5.17 3.12 -11.94
C LYS A 56 5.86 2.41 -10.77
N GLN A 57 6.84 3.05 -10.14
CA GLN A 57 7.59 2.51 -9.01
C GLN A 57 7.71 3.59 -7.94
N MET A 58 7.21 3.29 -6.74
CA MET A 58 7.22 4.21 -5.61
C MET A 58 7.62 3.45 -4.35
N GLN A 59 8.69 3.90 -3.71
CA GLN A 59 9.10 3.47 -2.39
C GLN A 59 9.90 4.61 -1.75
N LEU A 60 9.41 5.13 -0.63
CA LEU A 60 10.08 6.22 0.09
C LEU A 60 11.09 5.63 1.09
N SER A 61 12.27 6.24 1.19
CA SER A 61 13.17 5.93 2.30
C SER A 61 12.59 6.46 3.61
N ILE A 62 12.41 5.57 4.59
CA ILE A 62 11.95 5.90 5.94
C ILE A 62 13.09 5.92 6.97
N GLU A 63 14.35 5.86 6.53
CA GLU A 63 15.53 5.79 7.42
C GLU A 63 15.62 6.98 8.36
N LYS A 64 15.19 8.16 7.92
CA LYS A 64 15.12 9.35 8.78
C LYS A 64 14.14 9.15 9.94
N LEU A 65 12.95 8.61 9.66
CA LEU A 65 11.90 8.40 10.65
C LEU A 65 12.24 7.25 11.61
N LYS A 66 12.90 6.20 11.11
CA LYS A 66 13.39 5.07 11.93
C LYS A 66 14.36 5.49 13.02
N LYS A 67 15.18 6.52 12.78
CA LYS A 67 16.08 7.10 13.80
C LYS A 67 15.35 7.69 15.00
N PHE A 68 14.05 7.99 14.87
CA PHE A 68 13.18 8.48 15.94
C PHE A 68 12.39 7.35 16.62
N GLY A 69 12.70 6.08 16.32
CA GLY A 69 12.09 4.91 16.96
C GLY A 69 10.78 4.45 16.33
N TRP A 70 10.35 5.05 15.22
CA TRP A 70 9.17 4.62 14.49
C TRP A 70 9.52 3.51 13.48
N THR A 71 8.74 2.44 13.46
CA THR A 71 8.84 1.36 12.47
C THR A 71 7.45 0.87 12.05
N PRO A 72 7.23 0.51 10.77
CA PRO A 72 5.97 -0.06 10.34
C PRO A 72 5.77 -1.44 10.98
N LYS A 73 4.59 -1.68 11.55
CA LYS A 73 4.25 -2.98 12.19
C LYS A 73 3.86 -4.05 11.18
N LEU A 74 3.53 -3.66 9.95
CA LEU A 74 3.02 -4.51 8.88
C LEU A 74 3.83 -4.26 7.62
N ASN A 75 4.14 -5.32 6.88
CA ASN A 75 4.63 -5.20 5.50
C ASN A 75 3.47 -4.89 4.54
N SER A 76 3.78 -4.56 3.29
CA SER A 76 2.79 -4.09 2.32
C SER A 76 1.69 -5.13 2.08
N ASN A 77 2.07 -6.41 1.96
CA ASN A 77 1.11 -7.49 1.75
C ASN A 77 0.13 -7.67 2.92
N LYS A 78 0.62 -7.67 4.16
CA LYS A 78 -0.23 -7.79 5.37
C LYS A 78 -1.16 -6.59 5.52
N ALA A 79 -0.67 -5.39 5.23
CA ALA A 79 -1.50 -4.19 5.25
C ALA A 79 -2.68 -4.32 4.27
N ILE A 80 -2.44 -4.78 3.04
CA ILE A 80 -3.50 -5.03 2.04
C ILE A 80 -4.50 -6.09 2.53
N GLN A 81 -4.03 -7.20 3.12
CA GLN A 81 -4.92 -8.24 3.65
C GLN A 81 -5.84 -7.70 4.75
N ILE A 82 -5.29 -6.91 5.69
CA ILE A 82 -6.07 -6.31 6.78
C ILE A 82 -7.08 -5.32 6.20
N SER A 83 -6.66 -4.40 5.34
CA SER A 83 -7.57 -3.43 4.71
C SER A 83 -8.68 -4.10 3.90
N THR A 84 -8.39 -5.22 3.23
CA THR A 84 -9.42 -5.99 2.51
C THR A 84 -10.47 -6.56 3.47
N LYS A 85 -10.04 -7.13 4.59
CA LYS A 85 -10.95 -7.65 5.63
C LYS A 85 -11.78 -6.54 6.28
N ASP A 86 -11.15 -5.40 6.58
CA ASP A 86 -11.84 -4.25 7.17
C ASP A 86 -12.98 -3.79 6.24
N ILE A 87 -12.70 -3.61 4.95
CA ILE A 87 -13.71 -3.22 3.94
C ILE A 87 -14.83 -4.26 3.82
N LEU A 88 -14.52 -5.56 3.89
CA LEU A 88 -15.54 -6.62 3.85
C LEU A 88 -16.47 -6.55 5.06
N SER A 89 -15.90 -6.37 6.26
CA SER A 89 -16.69 -6.27 7.49
C SER A 89 -17.57 -5.02 7.54
N GLU A 90 -17.11 -3.88 7.01
CA GLU A 90 -17.95 -2.66 6.89
C GLU A 90 -19.16 -2.88 5.97
N LYS A 91 -19.00 -3.66 4.90
CA LYS A 91 -20.11 -3.96 3.98
C LYS A 91 -21.14 -4.89 4.60
N GLU A 92 -20.70 -5.89 5.38
CA GLU A 92 -21.61 -6.78 6.09
C GLU A 92 -22.49 -6.01 7.09
N VAL A 93 -21.91 -5.06 7.82
CA VAL A 93 -22.68 -4.20 8.74
C VAL A 93 -23.73 -3.36 7.99
N LYS A 94 -23.40 -2.81 6.82
CA LYS A 94 -24.35 -2.01 6.01
C LYS A 94 -25.48 -2.82 5.39
N ASN A 95 -25.34 -4.14 5.25
CA ASN A 95 -26.39 -5.00 4.71
C ASN A 95 -27.36 -5.49 5.80
N ILE A 96 -27.08 -5.22 7.08
CA ILE A 96 -27.89 -5.62 8.24
C ILE A 96 -28.76 -4.47 8.75
N VAL A 97 -28.45 -3.22 8.39
CA VAL A 97 -29.20 -2.00 8.76
C VAL A 97 -30.07 -1.55 7.58
#